data_AF-A0A382N5K3-F1
#
_entry.id   AF-A0A382N5K3-F1
#
_cell.length_a   1.000
_cell.length_b   1.000
_cell.length_c   1.000
_cell.angle_alpha   90.00
_cell.angle_beta   90.00
_cell.angle_gamma   90.00
#
_symmetry.space_group_name_H-M   'P 1'
#
loop_
_entity.id
_entity.type
_entity.pdbx_description
1 polymer ?
#
loop_
_entity_poly.entity_id
_entity_poly.type
_entity_poly.pdbx_seq_one_letter_code
_entity_poly.pdbx_strand_id
1 'polypeptide(L)'
;WMDVRDALNSGKTTAIIPTGGVEPNGPWLVTGKHNYVLRSNCDAIARELGNALCTPIVKLVPEGSIDPPSGHMQSPGTLSLQQETFEALLTDVAHSLKMHGFENIIFIGDSGGNQGGQRAVADALNSAWGSDAVVGHVQGYYDYGSVGQYMAEQGLVDGEGDGLHDDPVIALNMFHADPRSIRFDERVAAGFASINGVSIADRVKSLEYARQIVGFRAESTAGLIRETIENGGTLPAPQRQGGAGRGGRGRGAGPGGQQRPAPDPRTMGGGDCRANEYNCSDTPNPLPEAKTAWIEEMTWMDVRDAIASGKTTAIVSTGGIEPNGPWLVTGKHNYVLRANCPAIAANLGNAVCAPVIEFVPEGSIEPQSGHMRSP
;
A
#
# COMPACT_ATOMS: atom_id res chain seq x y z
N TRP A 1 9.88 11.77 20.00
CA TRP A 1 9.65 13.21 19.74
C TRP A 1 10.97 13.95 19.67
N MET A 2 11.93 13.72 20.58
CA MET A 2 13.26 14.38 20.51
C MET A 2 13.99 14.10 19.19
N ASP A 3 13.98 12.86 18.70
CA ASP A 3 14.55 12.52 17.38
C ASP A 3 13.87 13.28 16.22
N VAL A 4 12.55 13.47 16.29
CA VAL A 4 11.78 14.22 15.26
C VAL A 4 12.13 15.70 15.32
N ARG A 5 12.13 16.29 16.52
CA ARG A 5 12.57 17.67 16.75
C ARG A 5 13.99 17.90 16.21
N ASP A 6 14.92 17.01 16.54
CA ASP A 6 16.32 17.16 16.15
C ASP A 6 16.52 16.95 14.65
N ALA A 7 15.75 16.05 14.05
CA ALA A 7 15.68 15.89 12.60
C ALA A 7 15.20 17.17 11.90
N LEU A 8 14.09 17.77 12.36
CA LEU A 8 13.58 19.05 11.85
C LEU A 8 14.64 20.15 11.99
N ASN A 9 15.24 20.29 13.17
CA ASN A 9 16.32 21.26 13.43
C ASN A 9 17.56 21.04 12.55
N SER A 10 17.81 19.80 12.11
CA SER A 10 18.90 19.45 11.19
C SER A 10 18.55 19.62 9.70
N GLY A 11 17.35 20.13 9.38
CA GLY A 11 16.92 20.42 8.00
C GLY A 11 16.10 19.31 7.34
N LYS A 12 15.52 18.36 8.10
CA LYS A 12 14.57 17.39 7.56
C LYS A 12 13.17 18.02 7.39
N THR A 13 12.97 18.84 6.36
CA THR A 13 11.75 19.66 6.19
C THR A 13 10.63 18.98 5.40
N THR A 14 10.88 17.79 4.82
CA THR A 14 9.90 17.07 4.00
C THR A 14 9.31 15.87 4.75
N ALA A 15 7.98 15.79 4.80
CA ALA A 15 7.25 14.61 5.25
C ALA A 15 6.65 13.86 4.06
N ILE A 16 6.84 12.54 4.03
CA ILE A 16 6.21 11.65 3.04
C ILE A 16 5.09 10.87 3.76
N ILE A 17 3.89 10.96 3.23
CA ILE A 17 2.69 10.23 3.66
C ILE A 17 2.43 9.10 2.64
N PRO A 18 2.96 7.88 2.88
CA PRO A 18 2.69 6.73 2.04
C PRO A 18 1.29 6.16 2.31
N THR A 19 0.51 5.94 1.25
CA THR A 19 -0.79 5.25 1.31
C THR A 19 -0.71 3.92 0.57
N GLY A 20 -1.06 2.84 1.26
CA GLY A 20 -0.99 1.47 0.76
C GLY A 20 -2.37 0.94 0.38
N GLY A 21 -2.78 -0.17 0.98
CA GLY A 21 -4.06 -0.82 0.75
C GLY A 21 -4.12 -2.24 1.32
N VAL A 22 -5.33 -2.79 1.43
CA VAL A 22 -5.58 -4.18 1.82
C VAL A 22 -6.61 -4.75 0.86
N GLU A 23 -6.13 -5.49 -0.13
CA GLU A 23 -6.90 -5.96 -1.29
C GLU A 23 -6.44 -7.36 -1.72
N PRO A 24 -7.18 -8.12 -2.54
CA PRO A 24 -6.74 -9.42 -2.99
C PRO A 24 -5.67 -9.30 -4.10
N ASN A 25 -4.63 -10.13 -4.08
CA ASN A 25 -3.46 -10.02 -4.96
C ASN A 25 -3.11 -11.37 -5.61
N GLY A 26 -4.13 -12.04 -6.13
CA GLY A 26 -4.02 -13.42 -6.57
C GLY A 26 -3.77 -14.39 -5.39
N PRO A 27 -3.53 -15.67 -5.69
CA PRO A 27 -3.34 -16.72 -4.69
C PRO A 27 -2.01 -16.65 -3.94
N TRP A 28 -1.06 -15.82 -4.39
CA TRP A 28 0.33 -15.89 -3.96
C TRP A 28 0.78 -14.74 -3.04
N LEU A 29 0.27 -13.54 -3.29
CA LEU A 29 0.67 -12.33 -2.56
C LEU A 29 -0.31 -12.10 -1.42
N VAL A 30 0.22 -11.69 -0.28
CA VAL A 30 -0.60 -11.31 0.87
C VAL A 30 -1.47 -10.09 0.55
N THR A 31 -2.60 -9.94 1.24
CA THR A 31 -3.55 -8.86 0.96
C THR A 31 -2.95 -7.46 1.21
N GLY A 32 -1.93 -7.34 2.06
CA GLY A 32 -1.17 -6.12 2.31
C GLY A 32 -0.09 -5.79 1.28
N LYS A 33 -0.13 -6.29 0.04
CA LYS A 33 0.85 -6.07 -1.05
C LYS A 33 1.46 -4.66 -1.04
N HIS A 34 0.59 -3.66 -1.12
CA HIS A 34 0.97 -2.24 -1.16
C HIS A 34 1.75 -1.78 0.08
N ASN A 35 1.38 -2.31 1.25
CA ASN A 35 2.06 -1.97 2.51
C ASN A 35 3.49 -2.55 2.54
N TYR A 36 3.72 -3.74 1.97
CA TYR A 36 5.06 -4.32 1.85
C TYR A 36 5.93 -3.58 0.84
N VAL A 37 5.36 -3.15 -0.29
CA VAL A 37 6.04 -2.28 -1.26
C VAL A 37 6.52 -0.99 -0.58
N LEU A 38 5.62 -0.30 0.14
CA LEU A 38 5.92 0.98 0.78
C LEU A 38 6.87 0.86 1.98
N ARG A 39 6.92 -0.30 2.68
CA ARG A 39 7.91 -0.57 3.73
C ARG A 39 9.35 -0.47 3.21
N SER A 40 9.59 -0.90 1.96
CA SER A 40 10.90 -0.76 1.32
C SER A 40 11.09 0.62 0.72
N ASN A 41 10.09 1.09 -0.04
CA ASN A 41 10.27 2.24 -0.91
C ASN A 41 10.31 3.57 -0.14
N CYS A 42 9.50 3.75 0.92
CA CYS A 42 9.47 5.04 1.61
C CYS A 42 10.83 5.38 2.26
N ASP A 43 11.46 4.42 2.96
CA ASP A 43 12.79 4.62 3.56
C ASP A 43 13.84 4.92 2.47
N ALA A 44 13.82 4.16 1.37
CA ALA A 44 14.74 4.38 0.25
C ALA A 44 14.57 5.77 -0.37
N ILE A 45 13.34 6.21 -0.62
CA ILE A 45 13.03 7.56 -1.13
C ILE A 45 13.47 8.64 -0.13
N ALA A 46 13.20 8.46 1.16
CA ALA A 46 13.56 9.45 2.18
C ALA A 46 15.08 9.61 2.32
N ARG A 47 15.83 8.51 2.16
CA ARG A 47 17.30 8.53 2.11
C ARG A 47 17.82 9.21 0.84
N GLU A 48 17.23 8.92 -0.31
CA GLU A 48 17.59 9.51 -1.60
C GLU A 48 17.36 11.04 -1.62
N LEU A 49 16.28 11.51 -0.98
CA LEU A 49 16.03 12.95 -0.80
C LEU A 49 17.00 13.60 0.19
N GLY A 50 17.46 12.87 1.20
CA GLY A 50 18.37 13.36 2.24
C GLY A 50 17.70 14.28 3.29
N ASN A 51 16.61 14.97 2.95
CA ASN A 51 15.89 15.90 3.82
C ASN A 51 14.45 15.46 4.18
N ALA A 52 14.10 14.20 3.96
CA ALA A 52 12.74 13.69 4.19
C ALA A 52 12.63 12.69 5.36
N LEU A 53 11.41 12.55 5.88
CA LEU A 53 10.97 11.55 6.85
C LEU A 53 9.64 10.93 6.40
N CYS A 54 9.43 9.65 6.69
CA CYS A 54 8.18 8.95 6.39
C CYS A 54 7.25 8.89 7.61
N THR A 55 5.97 9.13 7.41
CA THR A 55 4.94 8.71 8.39
C THR A 55 4.74 7.20 8.34
N PRO A 56 4.03 6.61 9.31
CA PRO A 56 3.48 5.28 9.12
C PRO A 56 2.61 5.19 7.86
N ILE A 57 2.51 3.99 7.30
CA ILE A 57 1.74 3.75 6.08
C ILE A 57 0.25 3.84 6.42
N VAL A 58 -0.49 4.65 5.68
CA VAL A 58 -1.95 4.63 5.71
C VAL A 58 -2.40 3.37 4.96
N LYS A 59 -2.76 2.33 5.72
CA LYS A 59 -3.08 0.98 5.17
C LYS A 59 -4.51 0.84 4.69
N LEU A 60 -5.41 1.69 5.19
CA LEU A 60 -6.84 1.64 4.85
C LEU A 60 -7.14 2.71 3.82
N VAL A 61 -7.59 2.29 2.64
CA VAL A 61 -7.82 3.13 1.47
C VAL A 61 -9.11 2.69 0.76
N PRO A 62 -9.62 3.43 -0.22
CA PRO A 62 -10.78 3.01 -1.00
C PRO A 62 -10.47 1.81 -1.90
N GLU A 63 -11.08 0.65 -1.63
CA GLU A 63 -10.88 -0.60 -2.38
C GLU A 63 -12.19 -1.10 -3.04
N GLY A 64 -13.22 -0.25 -3.05
CA GLY A 64 -14.55 -0.55 -3.56
C GLY A 64 -15.65 -0.26 -2.54
N SER A 65 -16.90 -0.39 -2.99
CA SER A 65 -18.08 -0.14 -2.14
C SER A 65 -18.20 -1.21 -1.07
N ILE A 66 -18.55 -0.81 0.16
CA ILE A 66 -18.74 -1.71 1.30
C ILE A 66 -20.09 -2.43 1.21
N ASP A 67 -21.17 -1.69 0.92
CA ASP A 67 -22.54 -2.22 0.82
C ASP A 67 -23.32 -1.57 -0.33
N PRO A 68 -23.79 -2.33 -1.33
CA PRO A 68 -23.39 -3.71 -1.60
C PRO A 68 -21.90 -3.79 -1.99
N PRO A 69 -21.21 -4.91 -1.72
CA PRO A 69 -19.79 -5.05 -2.01
C PRO A 69 -19.48 -4.96 -3.50
N SER A 70 -18.50 -4.13 -3.85
CA SER A 70 -18.02 -3.95 -5.23
C SER A 70 -16.49 -3.88 -5.29
N GLY A 71 -15.90 -4.08 -6.47
CA GLY A 71 -14.45 -4.04 -6.62
C GLY A 71 -13.75 -5.11 -5.75
N HIS A 72 -12.69 -4.74 -5.06
CA HIS A 72 -11.93 -5.65 -4.22
C HIS A 72 -12.69 -6.08 -2.96
N MET A 73 -13.70 -5.33 -2.51
CA MET A 73 -14.58 -5.72 -1.38
C MET A 73 -15.37 -7.01 -1.63
N GLN A 74 -15.38 -7.54 -2.86
CA GLN A 74 -15.96 -8.83 -3.18
C GLN A 74 -15.09 -10.02 -2.73
N SER A 75 -13.81 -9.78 -2.42
CA SER A 75 -12.89 -10.83 -1.97
C SER A 75 -12.67 -10.80 -0.46
N PRO A 76 -12.60 -11.96 0.21
CA PRO A 76 -12.24 -12.05 1.63
C PRO A 76 -10.89 -11.39 1.94
N GLY A 77 -10.83 -10.66 3.05
CA GLY A 77 -9.62 -10.00 3.55
C GLY A 77 -9.50 -8.53 3.17
N THR A 78 -10.22 -8.05 2.16
CA THR A 78 -10.22 -6.62 1.79
C THR A 78 -10.76 -5.74 2.91
N LEU A 79 -10.10 -4.61 3.16
CA LEU A 79 -10.56 -3.57 4.08
C LEU A 79 -10.59 -2.22 3.34
N SER A 80 -11.80 -1.71 3.10
CA SER A 80 -12.04 -0.48 2.33
C SER A 80 -12.47 0.68 3.23
N LEU A 81 -11.96 1.89 2.96
CA LEU A 81 -12.56 3.14 3.44
C LEU A 81 -13.50 3.72 2.38
N GLN A 82 -14.48 4.49 2.83
CA GLN A 82 -15.18 5.41 1.94
C GLN A 82 -14.22 6.54 1.53
N GLN A 83 -14.42 7.08 0.32
CA GLN A 83 -13.57 8.12 -0.24
C GLN A 83 -13.46 9.33 0.71
N GLU A 84 -14.58 9.78 1.26
CA GLU A 84 -14.63 10.94 2.15
C GLU A 84 -13.91 10.69 3.48
N THR A 85 -13.93 9.44 3.96
CA THR A 85 -13.20 9.06 5.18
C THR A 85 -11.70 9.00 4.93
N PHE A 86 -11.29 8.50 3.77
CA PHE A 86 -9.88 8.50 3.36
C PHE A 86 -9.34 9.91 3.22
N GLU A 87 -10.06 10.81 2.54
CA GLU A 87 -9.67 12.21 2.40
C GLU A 87 -9.59 12.94 3.75
N ALA A 88 -10.58 12.75 4.63
CA ALA A 88 -10.56 13.33 5.97
C ALA A 88 -9.34 12.86 6.79
N LEU A 89 -9.01 11.57 6.74
CA LEU A 89 -7.82 11.03 7.39
C LEU A 89 -6.54 11.69 6.85
N LEU A 90 -6.38 11.79 5.53
CA LEU A 90 -5.21 12.42 4.92
C LEU A 90 -5.10 13.90 5.27
N THR A 91 -6.23 14.62 5.33
CA THR A 91 -6.29 16.01 5.76
C THR A 91 -5.76 16.16 7.19
N ASP A 92 -6.21 15.34 8.13
CA ASP A 92 -5.78 15.43 9.53
C ASP A 92 -4.29 15.06 9.70
N VAL A 93 -3.80 14.06 8.98
CA VAL A 93 -2.38 13.67 9.00
C VAL A 93 -1.50 14.79 8.44
N ALA A 94 -1.84 15.34 7.28
CA ALA A 94 -1.09 16.45 6.68
C ALA A 94 -1.12 17.70 7.58
N HIS A 95 -2.28 18.03 8.13
CA HIS A 95 -2.40 19.20 9.00
C HIS A 95 -1.57 19.04 10.29
N SER A 96 -1.56 17.84 10.88
CA SER A 96 -0.70 17.52 12.02
C SER A 96 0.78 17.76 11.72
N LEU A 97 1.26 17.32 10.55
CA LEU A 97 2.64 17.52 10.11
C LEU A 97 2.99 18.99 9.89
N LYS A 98 2.08 19.77 9.29
CA LYS A 98 2.25 21.23 9.17
C LYS A 98 2.42 21.88 10.54
N MET A 99 1.59 21.50 11.50
CA MET A 99 1.64 22.05 12.86
C MET A 99 2.92 21.66 13.62
N HIS A 100 3.59 20.58 13.22
CA HIS A 100 4.88 20.17 13.79
C HIS A 100 6.09 20.85 13.10
N GLY A 101 5.87 21.59 12.01
CA GLY A 101 6.89 22.38 11.33
C GLY A 101 7.46 21.78 10.06
N PHE A 102 6.83 20.76 9.47
CA PHE A 102 7.19 20.33 8.11
C PHE A 102 6.75 21.37 7.07
N GLU A 103 7.64 21.66 6.12
CA GLU A 103 7.41 22.66 5.07
C GLU A 103 6.88 22.03 3.78
N ASN A 104 7.24 20.78 3.53
CA ASN A 104 6.82 20.02 2.34
C ASN A 104 6.09 18.74 2.79
N ILE A 105 4.83 18.58 2.39
CA ILE A 105 3.99 17.44 2.75
C ILE A 105 3.60 16.69 1.48
N ILE A 106 4.11 15.48 1.33
CA ILE A 106 4.11 14.74 0.07
C ILE A 106 3.32 13.46 0.21
N PHE A 107 2.29 13.28 -0.62
CA PHE A 107 1.56 12.03 -0.73
C PHE A 107 2.14 11.15 -1.84
N ILE A 108 2.43 9.89 -1.51
CA ILE A 108 2.72 8.82 -2.48
C ILE A 108 1.71 7.68 -2.27
N GLY A 109 1.18 7.09 -3.33
CA GLY A 109 0.14 6.07 -3.24
C GLY A 109 0.46 4.86 -4.10
N ASP A 110 0.42 3.67 -3.51
CA ASP A 110 0.74 2.41 -4.21
C ASP A 110 -0.48 1.63 -4.72
N SER A 111 -1.71 2.08 -4.43
CA SER A 111 -2.96 1.51 -4.95
C SER A 111 -3.70 2.51 -5.87
N GLY A 112 -4.50 1.98 -6.79
CA GLY A 112 -5.35 2.78 -7.68
C GLY A 112 -6.38 3.63 -6.93
N GLY A 113 -6.92 3.11 -5.82
CA GLY A 113 -7.88 3.83 -4.96
C GLY A 113 -7.33 5.08 -4.30
N ASN A 114 -6.01 5.19 -4.19
CA ASN A 114 -5.34 6.26 -3.46
C ASN A 114 -5.30 7.56 -4.27
N GLN A 115 -5.12 7.43 -5.58
CA GLN A 115 -4.62 8.49 -6.44
C GLN A 115 -5.55 9.72 -6.45
N GLY A 116 -6.86 9.50 -6.59
CA GLY A 116 -7.84 10.58 -6.65
C GLY A 116 -7.93 11.37 -5.35
N GLY A 117 -8.04 10.67 -4.22
CA GLY A 117 -8.16 11.31 -2.90
C GLY A 117 -6.90 12.04 -2.48
N GLN A 118 -5.72 11.46 -2.73
CA GLN A 118 -4.45 12.14 -2.46
C GLN A 118 -4.33 13.43 -3.25
N ARG A 119 -4.66 13.44 -4.55
CA ARG A 119 -4.64 14.66 -5.36
C ARG A 119 -5.64 15.70 -4.85
N ALA A 120 -6.86 15.29 -4.55
CA ALA A 120 -7.89 16.19 -4.06
C ALA A 120 -7.48 16.87 -2.74
N VAL A 121 -6.95 16.10 -1.78
CA VAL A 121 -6.46 16.63 -0.50
C VAL A 121 -5.24 17.53 -0.70
N ALA A 122 -4.29 17.11 -1.53
CA ALA A 122 -3.11 17.93 -1.83
C ALA A 122 -3.51 19.29 -2.41
N ASP A 123 -4.35 19.29 -3.45
CA ASP A 123 -4.78 20.53 -4.12
C ASP A 123 -5.58 21.44 -3.17
N ALA A 124 -6.46 20.86 -2.34
CA ALA A 124 -7.26 21.60 -1.36
C ALA A 124 -6.38 22.25 -0.27
N LEU A 125 -5.45 21.50 0.31
CA LEU A 125 -4.56 21.99 1.36
C LEU A 125 -3.54 22.99 0.83
N ASN A 126 -2.98 22.75 -0.35
CA ASN A 126 -2.04 23.68 -0.98
C ASN A 126 -2.72 25.03 -1.29
N SER A 127 -3.99 24.99 -1.73
CA SER A 127 -4.82 26.20 -1.90
C SER A 127 -5.09 26.92 -0.58
N ALA A 128 -5.40 26.16 0.49
CA ALA A 128 -5.73 26.71 1.80
C ALA A 128 -4.52 27.30 2.54
N TRP A 129 -3.33 26.70 2.39
CA TRP A 129 -2.13 27.09 3.12
C TRP A 129 -1.23 28.06 2.35
N GLY A 130 -1.34 28.13 1.02
CA GLY A 130 -0.55 29.04 0.20
C GLY A 130 0.95 28.82 0.40
N SER A 131 1.68 29.87 0.79
CA SER A 131 3.13 29.80 1.01
C SER A 131 3.54 29.22 2.37
N ASP A 132 2.60 28.88 3.26
CA ASP A 132 2.93 28.37 4.59
C ASP A 132 3.52 26.95 4.55
N ALA A 133 3.09 26.13 3.59
CA ALA A 133 3.61 24.79 3.34
C ALA A 133 3.21 24.33 1.93
N VAL A 134 4.09 23.56 1.27
CA VAL A 134 3.79 22.92 0.00
C VAL A 134 3.13 21.57 0.25
N VAL A 135 2.00 21.31 -0.40
CA VAL A 135 1.35 19.99 -0.37
C VAL A 135 1.24 19.44 -1.79
N GLY A 136 1.75 18.22 -1.98
CA GLY A 136 1.83 17.61 -3.31
C GLY A 136 1.48 16.14 -3.32
N HIS A 137 0.73 15.72 -4.34
CA HIS A 137 0.58 14.30 -4.69
C HIS A 137 1.55 13.92 -5.82
N VAL A 138 2.35 12.87 -5.60
CA VAL A 138 3.30 12.38 -6.60
C VAL A 138 2.72 11.15 -7.29
N GLN A 139 1.87 11.40 -8.29
CA GLN A 139 1.20 10.35 -9.06
C GLN A 139 2.20 9.40 -9.76
N GLY A 140 3.36 9.91 -10.19
CA GLY A 140 4.37 9.11 -10.88
C GLY A 140 4.97 7.97 -10.05
N TYR A 141 4.82 7.98 -8.72
CA TYR A 141 5.20 6.83 -7.88
C TYR A 141 4.43 5.54 -8.25
N TYR A 142 3.20 5.69 -8.75
CA TYR A 142 2.33 4.59 -9.18
C TYR A 142 2.57 4.15 -10.65
N ASP A 143 3.58 4.71 -11.33
CA ASP A 143 3.95 4.31 -12.69
C ASP A 143 4.78 3.02 -12.69
N TYR A 144 4.09 1.89 -12.47
CA TYR A 144 4.67 0.56 -12.62
C TYR A 144 5.12 0.25 -14.05
N GLY A 145 4.62 0.98 -15.06
CA GLY A 145 5.03 0.82 -16.45
C GLY A 145 6.50 1.18 -16.65
N SER A 146 6.93 2.34 -16.12
CA SER A 146 8.33 2.76 -16.16
C SER A 146 9.26 1.82 -15.39
N VAL A 147 8.79 1.26 -14.26
CA VAL A 147 9.57 0.26 -13.50
C VAL A 147 9.75 -1.03 -14.31
N GLY A 148 8.68 -1.52 -14.95
CA GLY A 148 8.75 -2.69 -15.83
C GLY A 148 9.70 -2.50 -17.01
N GLN A 149 9.71 -1.31 -17.63
CA GLN A 149 10.65 -0.98 -18.71
C GLN A 149 12.10 -1.04 -18.22
N TYR A 150 12.40 -0.38 -17.10
CA TYR A 150 13.74 -0.43 -16.49
C TYR A 150 14.16 -1.87 -16.17
N MET A 151 13.26 -2.67 -15.59
CA MET A 151 13.58 -4.05 -15.20
C MET A 151 13.78 -4.99 -16.40
N ALA A 152 13.07 -4.75 -17.51
CA ALA A 152 13.31 -5.47 -18.76
C ALA A 152 14.73 -5.22 -19.29
N GLU A 153 15.25 -3.99 -19.16
CA GLU A 153 16.64 -3.65 -19.50
C GLU A 153 17.65 -4.37 -18.58
N GLN A 154 17.26 -4.67 -17.33
CA GLN A 154 18.05 -5.49 -16.40
C GLN A 154 17.89 -7.01 -16.63
N GLY A 155 17.11 -7.43 -17.64
CA GLY A 155 16.90 -8.82 -18.01
C GLY A 155 15.75 -9.53 -17.26
N LEU A 156 14.94 -8.80 -16.50
CA LEU A 156 13.67 -9.29 -15.96
C LEU A 156 12.57 -9.02 -17.00
N VAL A 157 12.44 -9.90 -17.99
CA VAL A 157 11.49 -9.76 -19.09
C VAL A 157 10.26 -10.62 -18.82
N ASP A 158 9.12 -10.00 -18.64
CA ASP A 158 7.82 -10.66 -18.46
C ASP A 158 7.41 -11.44 -19.74
N GLY A 159 6.81 -12.61 -19.53
CA GLY A 159 6.19 -13.43 -20.57
C GLY A 159 4.70 -13.15 -20.74
N GLU A 160 3.96 -14.16 -21.22
CA GLU A 160 2.51 -14.11 -21.27
C GLU A 160 1.92 -14.08 -19.85
N GLY A 161 0.95 -13.20 -19.62
CA GLY A 161 0.30 -13.06 -18.33
C GLY A 161 -0.47 -14.32 -17.95
N ASP A 162 -0.30 -14.80 -16.72
CA ASP A 162 -0.98 -16.01 -16.22
C ASP A 162 -2.44 -15.74 -15.78
N GLY A 163 -2.90 -14.50 -15.90
CA GLY A 163 -4.27 -14.08 -15.56
C GLY A 163 -4.50 -13.89 -14.07
N LEU A 164 -3.45 -13.87 -13.25
CA LEU A 164 -3.52 -13.58 -11.81
C LEU A 164 -3.26 -12.10 -11.51
N HIS A 165 -3.63 -11.68 -10.30
CA HIS A 165 -3.46 -10.30 -9.84
C HIS A 165 -2.10 -10.12 -9.13
N ASP A 166 -1.03 -10.58 -9.80
CA ASP A 166 0.37 -10.35 -9.43
C ASP A 166 1.28 -10.22 -10.66
N ASP A 167 2.47 -9.65 -10.44
CA ASP A 167 3.51 -9.51 -11.46
C ASP A 167 4.91 -9.61 -10.82
N PRO A 168 5.96 -9.89 -11.61
CA PRO A 168 7.31 -10.07 -11.08
C PRO A 168 7.88 -8.82 -10.40
N VAL A 169 7.59 -7.62 -10.91
CA VAL A 169 8.09 -6.36 -10.34
C VAL A 169 7.52 -6.13 -8.95
N ILE A 170 6.20 -6.24 -8.78
CA ILE A 170 5.58 -6.07 -7.47
C ILE A 170 6.04 -7.18 -6.50
N ALA A 171 6.01 -8.44 -6.95
CA ALA A 171 6.40 -9.56 -6.10
C ALA A 171 7.84 -9.42 -5.60
N LEU A 172 8.77 -8.99 -6.45
CA LEU A 172 10.17 -8.76 -6.08
C LEU A 172 10.36 -7.49 -5.24
N ASN A 173 9.56 -6.43 -5.46
CA ASN A 173 9.56 -5.27 -4.55
C ASN A 173 9.09 -5.66 -3.14
N MET A 174 8.08 -6.51 -3.02
CA MET A 174 7.62 -7.06 -1.74
C MET A 174 8.66 -7.99 -1.12
N PHE A 175 9.33 -8.81 -1.95
CA PHE A 175 10.40 -9.71 -1.53
C PHE A 175 11.55 -8.96 -0.84
N HIS A 176 11.83 -7.72 -1.26
CA HIS A 176 12.80 -6.86 -0.58
C HIS A 176 12.44 -6.62 0.89
N ALA A 177 11.15 -6.40 1.18
CA ALA A 177 10.68 -6.16 2.55
C ALA A 177 10.60 -7.45 3.36
N ASP A 178 9.98 -8.49 2.81
CA ASP A 178 9.82 -9.79 3.46
C ASP A 178 9.48 -10.88 2.42
N PRO A 179 10.37 -11.85 2.15
CA PRO A 179 10.07 -12.97 1.25
C PRO A 179 8.79 -13.75 1.58
N ARG A 180 8.34 -13.74 2.84
CA ARG A 180 7.10 -14.43 3.26
C ARG A 180 5.84 -13.76 2.71
N SER A 181 5.90 -12.46 2.37
CA SER A 181 4.75 -11.73 1.83
C SER A 181 4.33 -12.20 0.43
N ILE A 182 5.17 -12.98 -0.24
CA ILE A 182 4.84 -13.63 -1.52
C ILE A 182 4.77 -15.15 -1.40
N ARG A 183 4.68 -15.69 -0.17
CA ARG A 183 4.70 -17.13 0.14
C ARG A 183 5.89 -17.85 -0.51
N PHE A 184 7.06 -17.21 -0.53
CA PHE A 184 8.19 -17.63 -1.37
C PHE A 184 8.60 -19.09 -1.15
N ASP A 185 8.85 -19.49 0.09
CA ASP A 185 9.34 -20.83 0.40
C ASP A 185 8.29 -21.89 0.07
N GLU A 186 7.01 -21.62 0.35
CA GLU A 186 5.91 -22.51 -0.01
C GLU A 186 5.73 -22.63 -1.53
N ARG A 187 5.84 -21.51 -2.26
CA ARG A 187 5.76 -21.50 -3.73
C ARG A 187 6.91 -22.28 -4.36
N VAL A 188 8.14 -22.10 -3.88
CA VAL A 188 9.29 -22.87 -4.38
C VAL A 188 9.09 -24.36 -4.11
N ALA A 189 8.69 -24.74 -2.89
CA ALA A 189 8.47 -26.13 -2.52
C ALA A 189 7.35 -26.80 -3.33
N ALA A 190 6.29 -26.05 -3.65
CA ALA A 190 5.14 -26.53 -4.41
C ALA A 190 5.30 -26.41 -5.94
N GLY A 191 6.38 -25.82 -6.44
CA GLY A 191 6.60 -25.61 -7.88
C GLY A 191 5.82 -24.44 -8.48
N PHE A 192 5.34 -23.49 -7.65
CA PHE A 192 4.60 -22.28 -8.05
C PHE A 192 5.46 -21.00 -8.04
N ALA A 193 6.79 -21.13 -8.11
CA ALA A 193 7.75 -20.02 -8.12
C ALA A 193 7.97 -19.41 -9.53
N SER A 194 6.90 -19.25 -10.29
CA SER A 194 6.87 -18.55 -11.58
C SER A 194 5.72 -17.54 -11.58
N ILE A 195 5.94 -16.37 -12.17
CA ILE A 195 4.94 -15.32 -12.34
C ILE A 195 5.06 -14.81 -13.78
N ASN A 196 3.99 -14.87 -14.58
CA ASN A 196 4.01 -14.43 -15.98
C ASN A 196 5.21 -15.01 -16.78
N GLY A 197 5.56 -16.28 -16.53
CA GLY A 197 6.70 -16.95 -17.17
C GLY A 197 8.09 -16.62 -16.60
N VAL A 198 8.19 -15.70 -15.64
CA VAL A 198 9.43 -15.35 -14.95
C VAL A 198 9.62 -16.23 -13.72
N SER A 199 10.69 -17.02 -13.70
CA SER A 199 11.07 -17.80 -12.52
C SER A 199 11.64 -16.88 -11.44
N ILE A 200 11.08 -17.00 -10.24
CA ILE A 200 11.60 -16.37 -9.02
C ILE A 200 12.31 -17.38 -8.12
N ALA A 201 12.47 -18.65 -8.51
CA ALA A 201 12.98 -19.70 -7.63
C ALA A 201 14.42 -19.48 -7.11
N ASP A 202 15.24 -18.72 -7.84
CA ASP A 202 16.58 -18.34 -7.40
C ASP A 202 16.51 -17.15 -6.44
N ARG A 203 16.59 -17.46 -5.13
CA ARG A 203 16.56 -16.47 -4.05
C ARG A 203 17.62 -15.38 -4.18
N VAL A 204 18.83 -15.69 -4.67
CA VAL A 204 19.91 -14.70 -4.78
C VAL A 204 19.60 -13.73 -5.91
N LYS A 205 19.20 -14.26 -7.07
CA LYS A 205 18.81 -13.44 -8.23
C LYS A 205 17.57 -12.60 -7.94
N SER A 206 16.57 -13.16 -7.27
CA SER A 206 15.38 -12.42 -6.83
C SER A 206 15.74 -11.26 -5.91
N LEU A 207 16.67 -11.44 -4.97
CA LEU A 207 17.11 -10.37 -4.09
C LEU A 207 17.89 -9.27 -4.84
N GLU A 208 18.64 -9.62 -5.89
CA GLU A 208 19.32 -8.65 -6.74
C GLU A 208 18.31 -7.76 -7.48
N TYR A 209 17.33 -8.37 -8.15
CA TYR A 209 16.26 -7.62 -8.81
C TYR A 209 15.43 -6.79 -7.82
N ALA A 210 15.12 -7.34 -6.65
CA ALA A 210 14.40 -6.63 -5.60
C ALA A 210 15.12 -5.33 -5.21
N ARG A 211 16.45 -5.34 -5.08
CA ARG A 211 17.26 -4.14 -4.80
C ARG A 211 17.26 -3.15 -5.96
N GLN A 212 17.35 -3.63 -7.20
CA GLN A 212 17.29 -2.78 -8.40
C GLN A 212 15.95 -2.05 -8.50
N ILE A 213 14.83 -2.76 -8.25
CA ILE A 213 13.48 -2.19 -8.24
C ILE A 213 13.38 -1.07 -7.19
N VAL A 214 13.78 -1.34 -5.95
CA VAL A 214 13.73 -0.34 -4.87
C VAL A 214 14.62 0.86 -5.18
N GLY A 215 15.82 0.63 -5.71
CA GLY A 215 16.75 1.70 -6.09
C GLY A 215 16.19 2.61 -7.18
N PHE A 216 15.72 2.03 -8.29
CA PHE A 216 15.12 2.79 -9.38
C PHE A 216 13.89 3.59 -8.94
N ARG A 217 12.98 2.95 -8.18
CA ARG A 217 11.80 3.64 -7.67
C ARG A 217 12.16 4.77 -6.71
N ALA A 218 13.19 4.61 -5.89
CA ALA A 218 13.68 5.65 -4.99
C ALA A 218 14.22 6.86 -5.76
N GLU A 219 15.11 6.63 -6.73
CA GLU A 219 15.70 7.69 -7.56
C GLU A 219 14.63 8.45 -8.34
N SER A 220 13.79 7.72 -9.08
CA SER A 220 12.72 8.31 -9.89
C SER A 220 11.72 9.11 -9.04
N THR A 221 11.28 8.56 -7.92
CA THR A 221 10.29 9.24 -7.06
C THR A 221 10.90 10.44 -6.35
N ALA A 222 12.15 10.36 -5.89
CA ALA A 222 12.84 11.50 -5.29
C ALA A 222 12.98 12.65 -6.29
N GLY A 223 13.26 12.36 -7.56
CA GLY A 223 13.23 13.34 -8.65
C GLY A 223 11.87 14.04 -8.76
N LEU A 224 10.80 13.25 -8.88
CA LEU A 224 9.43 13.78 -8.97
C LEU A 224 8.99 14.58 -7.73
N ILE A 225 9.47 14.22 -6.54
CA ILE A 225 9.22 14.98 -5.30
C ILE A 225 9.90 16.35 -5.38
N ARG A 226 11.15 16.43 -5.84
CA ARG A 226 11.84 17.71 -6.03
C ARG A 226 11.09 18.60 -7.03
N GLU A 227 10.66 18.04 -8.16
CA GLU A 227 9.86 18.76 -9.16
C GLU A 227 8.52 19.25 -8.59
N THR A 228 7.84 18.42 -7.79
CA THR A 228 6.59 18.78 -7.11
C THR A 228 6.78 19.95 -6.14
N ILE A 229 7.88 19.95 -5.39
CA ILE A 229 8.22 21.05 -4.48
C ILE A 229 8.56 22.32 -5.25
N GLU A 230 9.38 22.23 -6.30
CA GLU A 230 9.73 23.36 -7.16
C GLU A 230 8.52 23.97 -7.87
N ASN A 231 7.55 23.14 -8.24
CA ASN A 231 6.25 23.57 -8.78
C ASN A 231 5.32 24.20 -7.73
N GLY A 232 5.64 24.09 -6.44
CA GLY A 232 4.82 24.58 -5.34
C GLY A 232 3.54 23.77 -5.12
N GLY A 233 3.56 22.48 -5.46
CA GLY A 233 2.42 21.56 -5.27
C GLY A 233 2.32 20.51 -6.37
N THR A 234 1.25 19.72 -6.35
CA THR A 234 0.99 18.61 -7.28
C THR A 234 1.25 19.00 -8.75
N LEU A 235 2.12 18.24 -9.43
CA LEU A 235 2.36 18.43 -10.86
C LEU A 235 1.07 18.22 -11.68
N PRO A 236 0.90 18.91 -12.83
CA PRO A 236 -0.21 18.66 -13.73
C PRO A 236 -0.27 17.18 -14.13
N ALA A 237 -1.49 16.64 -14.20
CA ALA A 237 -1.67 15.27 -14.67
C ALA A 237 -1.03 15.12 -16.07
N PRO A 238 -0.28 14.03 -16.34
CA PRO A 238 0.30 13.80 -17.65
C PRO A 238 -0.80 13.90 -18.73
N GLN A 239 -0.55 14.69 -19.78
CA GLN A 239 -1.46 14.69 -20.94
C GLN A 239 -1.46 13.29 -21.53
N ARG A 240 -2.61 12.60 -21.48
CA ARG A 240 -2.78 11.30 -22.14
C ARG A 240 -2.54 11.48 -23.64
N GLN A 241 -1.33 11.19 -24.12
CA GLN A 241 -1.13 10.92 -25.54
C GLN A 241 -1.98 9.68 -25.86
N GLY A 242 -2.85 9.77 -26.87
CA GLY A 242 -3.76 8.69 -27.24
C GLY A 242 -2.99 7.40 -27.56
N GLY A 243 -2.91 6.49 -26.60
CA GLY A 243 -2.23 5.21 -26.69
C GLY A 243 -2.97 4.18 -25.85
N ALA A 244 -3.20 3.00 -26.43
CA ALA A 244 -4.09 1.96 -25.93
C ALA A 244 -3.75 1.50 -24.50
N GLY A 245 -4.52 1.96 -23.52
CA GLY A 245 -4.44 1.51 -22.14
C GLY A 245 -5.04 0.12 -21.95
N ARG A 246 -4.20 -0.85 -21.56
CA ARG A 246 -4.63 -1.93 -20.66
C ARG A 246 -4.64 -1.35 -19.25
N GLY A 247 -5.79 -1.38 -18.57
CA GLY A 247 -5.93 -0.96 -17.17
C GLY A 247 -6.76 0.31 -16.99
N GLY A 248 -8.08 0.13 -16.88
CA GLY A 248 -9.03 1.21 -16.61
C GLY A 248 -10.37 0.93 -17.27
N ARG A 249 -11.28 0.23 -16.57
CA ARG A 249 -12.68 0.08 -16.99
C ARG A 249 -13.42 1.42 -16.83
N GLY A 250 -13.08 2.39 -17.68
CA GLY A 250 -13.89 3.58 -17.93
C GLY A 250 -14.98 3.26 -18.96
N ARG A 251 -16.22 3.60 -18.64
CA ARG A 251 -17.39 3.45 -19.52
C ARG A 251 -17.27 4.39 -20.73
N GLY A 252 -16.82 3.86 -21.87
CA GLY A 252 -16.94 4.50 -23.18
C GLY A 252 -17.83 3.66 -24.08
N ALA A 253 -19.06 4.11 -24.33
CA ALA A 253 -19.99 3.48 -25.24
C ALA A 253 -19.62 3.83 -26.69
N GLY A 254 -18.80 3.00 -27.33
CA GLY A 254 -18.64 2.98 -28.78
C GLY A 254 -19.76 2.16 -29.44
N PRO A 255 -20.28 2.55 -30.62
CA PRO A 255 -21.36 1.83 -31.28
C PRO A 255 -20.82 0.58 -31.96
N GLY A 256 -20.80 -0.53 -31.23
CA GLY A 256 -20.38 -1.86 -31.72
C GLY A 256 -20.24 -2.92 -30.63
N GLY A 257 -20.87 -2.74 -29.47
CA GLY A 257 -20.62 -3.56 -28.28
C GLY A 257 -21.18 -4.97 -28.40
N GLN A 258 -20.32 -5.96 -28.61
CA GLN A 258 -20.55 -7.28 -28.03
C GLN A 258 -20.84 -7.07 -26.54
N GLN A 259 -22.02 -7.48 -26.07
CA GLN A 259 -22.34 -7.45 -24.65
C GLN A 259 -21.24 -8.19 -23.90
N ARG A 260 -20.54 -7.48 -23.01
CA ARG A 260 -19.58 -8.13 -22.11
C ARG A 260 -20.33 -9.25 -21.38
N PRO A 261 -19.81 -10.48 -21.38
CA PRO A 261 -20.41 -11.57 -20.62
C PRO A 261 -20.65 -11.13 -19.18
N ALA A 262 -21.76 -11.58 -18.58
CA ALA A 262 -21.98 -11.35 -17.16
C ALA A 262 -20.74 -11.81 -16.35
N PRO A 263 -20.34 -11.10 -15.29
CA PRO A 263 -19.24 -11.54 -14.43
C PRO A 263 -19.47 -12.96 -13.92
N ASP A 264 -18.42 -13.79 -13.84
CA ASP A 264 -18.53 -15.08 -13.15
C ASP A 264 -18.73 -14.81 -11.66
N PRO A 265 -19.81 -15.32 -11.02
CA PRO A 265 -20.06 -15.07 -9.60
C PRO A 265 -19.00 -15.67 -8.68
N ARG A 266 -18.14 -16.56 -9.19
CA ARG A 266 -17.01 -17.14 -8.45
C ARG A 266 -15.76 -16.27 -8.51
N THR A 267 -15.74 -15.21 -9.33
CA THR A 267 -14.57 -14.34 -9.47
C THR A 267 -14.22 -13.68 -8.13
N MET A 268 -13.02 -13.98 -7.64
CA MET A 268 -12.37 -13.40 -6.48
C MET A 268 -10.88 -13.19 -6.79
N GLY A 269 -10.10 -12.72 -5.81
CA GLY A 269 -8.65 -12.72 -5.93
C GLY A 269 -8.06 -11.53 -6.72
N GLY A 270 -8.90 -10.66 -7.27
CA GLY A 270 -8.49 -9.52 -8.10
C GLY A 270 -8.39 -9.84 -9.60
N GLY A 271 -8.55 -11.11 -10.00
CA GLY A 271 -8.52 -11.56 -11.38
C GLY A 271 -9.90 -11.91 -11.95
N ASP A 272 -9.94 -12.82 -12.94
CA ASP A 272 -11.16 -13.41 -13.50
C ASP A 272 -11.07 -14.93 -13.39
N CYS A 273 -12.06 -15.57 -12.77
CA CYS A 273 -12.15 -17.03 -12.62
C CYS A 273 -12.08 -17.77 -13.96
N ARG A 274 -12.53 -17.13 -15.05
CA ARG A 274 -12.46 -17.73 -16.41
C ARG A 274 -11.06 -17.70 -17.01
N ALA A 275 -10.20 -16.80 -16.53
CA ALA A 275 -8.84 -16.66 -17.02
C ALA A 275 -7.87 -17.60 -16.30
N ASN A 276 -8.10 -17.85 -15.01
CA ASN A 276 -7.29 -18.73 -14.19
C ASN A 276 -8.13 -19.31 -13.05
N GLU A 277 -8.01 -20.61 -12.79
CA GLU A 277 -8.78 -21.29 -11.76
C GLU A 277 -8.50 -20.75 -10.35
N TYR A 278 -7.29 -20.23 -10.09
CA TYR A 278 -6.96 -19.62 -8.80
C TYR A 278 -7.62 -18.26 -8.55
N ASN A 279 -8.42 -17.75 -9.49
CA ASN A 279 -9.32 -16.62 -9.27
C ASN A 279 -10.76 -17.06 -8.92
N CYS A 280 -11.03 -18.37 -8.81
CA CYS A 280 -12.35 -18.89 -8.48
C CYS A 280 -12.49 -19.14 -6.97
N SER A 281 -13.61 -18.69 -6.40
CA SER A 281 -13.92 -18.78 -4.96
C SER A 281 -13.94 -20.21 -4.40
N ASP A 282 -14.19 -21.20 -5.26
CA ASP A 282 -14.27 -22.63 -4.96
C ASP A 282 -12.96 -23.39 -5.14
N THR A 283 -11.91 -22.75 -5.67
CA THR A 283 -10.60 -23.40 -5.88
C THR A 283 -9.89 -23.64 -4.54
N PRO A 284 -9.47 -24.88 -4.23
CA PRO A 284 -8.70 -25.17 -3.02
C PRO A 284 -7.39 -24.38 -2.97
N ASN A 285 -7.00 -23.91 -1.78
CA ASN A 285 -5.71 -23.24 -1.62
C ASN A 285 -4.56 -24.24 -1.87
N PRO A 286 -3.67 -23.96 -2.84
CA PRO A 286 -2.61 -24.88 -3.23
C PRO A 286 -1.42 -24.87 -2.25
N LEU A 287 -1.39 -23.93 -1.30
CA LEU A 287 -0.31 -23.80 -0.32
C LEU A 287 -0.79 -24.22 1.09
N PRO A 288 0.13 -24.59 2.00
CA PRO A 288 -0.22 -24.86 3.40
C PRO A 288 -0.91 -23.68 4.08
N GLU A 289 -1.58 -23.94 5.20
CA GLU A 289 -2.19 -22.89 6.03
C GLU A 289 -1.17 -21.78 6.39
N ALA A 290 -1.59 -20.53 6.28
CA ALA A 290 -0.77 -19.38 6.61
C ALA A 290 -0.41 -19.36 8.11
N LYS A 291 0.88 -19.16 8.41
CA LYS A 291 1.41 -19.11 9.78
C LYS A 291 1.42 -17.69 10.34
N THR A 292 0.28 -17.01 10.26
CA THR A 292 0.09 -15.66 10.79
C THR A 292 -1.33 -15.49 11.31
N ALA A 293 -1.53 -14.56 12.23
CA ALA A 293 -2.86 -14.12 12.63
C ALA A 293 -3.31 -12.86 11.87
N TRP A 294 -2.41 -12.17 11.16
CA TRP A 294 -2.70 -10.89 10.52
C TRP A 294 -3.34 -11.06 9.16
N ILE A 295 -4.51 -10.46 8.95
CA ILE A 295 -5.24 -10.48 7.68
C ILE A 295 -4.37 -9.92 6.54
N GLU A 296 -3.65 -8.82 6.76
CA GLU A 296 -2.76 -8.23 5.73
C GLU A 296 -1.54 -9.10 5.38
N GLU A 297 -1.26 -10.14 6.16
CA GLU A 297 -0.17 -11.10 5.94
C GLU A 297 -0.69 -12.45 5.40
N MET A 298 -2.00 -12.54 5.13
CA MET A 298 -2.68 -13.68 4.51
C MET A 298 -2.99 -13.34 3.06
N THR A 299 -2.99 -14.33 2.17
CA THR A 299 -3.60 -14.20 0.83
C THR A 299 -5.14 -14.17 0.96
N TRP A 300 -5.86 -13.78 -0.09
CA TRP A 300 -7.34 -13.81 -0.03
C TRP A 300 -7.86 -15.25 0.20
N MET A 301 -7.16 -16.27 -0.31
CA MET A 301 -7.49 -17.68 -0.10
C MET A 301 -7.24 -18.09 1.36
N ASP A 302 -6.13 -17.64 1.94
CA ASP A 302 -5.84 -17.88 3.36
C ASP A 302 -6.95 -17.28 4.26
N VAL A 303 -7.42 -16.06 3.96
CA VAL A 303 -8.53 -15.43 4.71
C VAL A 303 -9.85 -16.19 4.52
N ARG A 304 -10.18 -16.58 3.27
CA ARG A 304 -11.36 -17.40 2.97
C ARG A 304 -11.34 -18.70 3.78
N ASP A 305 -10.21 -19.40 3.78
CA ASP A 305 -10.06 -20.69 4.42
C ASP A 305 -10.02 -20.57 5.95
N ALA A 306 -9.44 -19.49 6.48
CA ALA A 306 -9.51 -19.15 7.90
C ALA A 306 -10.97 -18.97 8.36
N ILE A 307 -11.79 -18.24 7.61
CA ILE A 307 -13.21 -18.06 7.91
C ILE A 307 -13.94 -19.41 7.84
N ALA A 308 -13.72 -20.18 6.77
CA ALA A 308 -14.36 -21.49 6.58
C ALA A 308 -13.98 -22.52 7.66
N SER A 309 -12.77 -22.44 8.21
CA SER A 309 -12.28 -23.28 9.31
C SER A 309 -12.73 -22.80 10.70
N GLY A 310 -13.53 -21.74 10.79
CA GLY A 310 -14.17 -21.29 12.03
C GLY A 310 -13.53 -20.07 12.69
N LYS A 311 -12.64 -19.33 12.00
CA LYS A 311 -12.23 -18.00 12.47
C LYS A 311 -13.41 -17.03 12.30
N THR A 312 -14.07 -16.70 13.39
CA THR A 312 -15.28 -15.86 13.42
C THR A 312 -15.08 -14.52 14.12
N THR A 313 -13.90 -14.29 14.70
CA THR A 313 -13.59 -13.06 15.45
C THR A 313 -12.45 -12.29 14.76
N ALA A 314 -12.65 -11.00 14.50
CA ALA A 314 -11.58 -10.11 14.04
C ALA A 314 -11.22 -9.12 15.16
N ILE A 315 -9.94 -9.08 15.54
CA ILE A 315 -9.40 -8.12 16.50
C ILE A 315 -8.96 -6.89 15.72
N VAL A 316 -9.59 -5.75 16.00
CA VAL A 316 -9.20 -4.44 15.44
C VAL A 316 -8.43 -3.69 16.51
N SER A 317 -7.18 -3.35 16.21
CA SER A 317 -6.28 -2.68 17.16
C SER A 317 -6.00 -1.25 16.71
N THR A 318 -6.05 -0.31 17.65
CA THR A 318 -5.80 1.11 17.42
C THR A 318 -4.62 1.56 18.27
N GLY A 319 -3.59 2.07 17.61
CA GLY A 319 -2.39 2.61 18.24
C GLY A 319 -2.09 4.01 17.71
N GLY A 320 -1.39 4.79 18.52
CA GLY A 320 -1.10 6.19 18.23
C GLY A 320 0.38 6.50 18.06
N ILE A 321 0.64 7.72 17.63
CA ILE A 321 1.97 8.32 17.49
C ILE A 321 2.00 9.52 18.41
N GLU A 322 2.71 9.39 19.53
CA GLU A 322 2.68 10.40 20.57
C GLU A 322 4.08 10.64 21.16
N PRO A 323 4.35 11.81 21.77
CA PRO A 323 5.59 12.04 22.48
C PRO A 323 5.69 11.09 23.68
N ASN A 324 6.79 10.36 23.72
CA ASN A 324 7.17 9.54 24.86
C ASN A 324 8.39 10.11 25.56
N GLY A 325 8.72 9.58 26.74
CA GLY A 325 10.01 9.84 27.37
C GLY A 325 11.19 9.59 26.40
N PRO A 326 12.40 10.05 26.72
CA PRO A 326 13.53 10.14 25.78
C PRO A 326 13.97 8.80 25.16
N TRP A 327 13.55 7.67 25.73
CA TRP A 327 14.01 6.33 25.37
C TRP A 327 12.96 5.48 24.65
N LEU A 328 11.81 6.05 24.31
CA LEU A 328 10.73 5.35 23.62
C LEU A 328 10.39 6.06 22.30
N VAL A 329 10.29 5.25 21.25
CA VAL A 329 9.82 5.68 19.92
C VAL A 329 8.40 6.24 19.99
N THR A 330 8.06 7.16 19.10
CA THR A 330 6.74 7.82 19.10
C THR A 330 5.58 6.84 18.87
N GLY A 331 5.79 5.83 18.01
CA GLY A 331 4.80 4.80 17.69
C GLY A 331 4.72 3.63 18.67
N LYS A 332 5.12 3.77 19.96
CA LYS A 332 5.22 2.64 20.92
C LYS A 332 3.96 1.76 20.96
N HIS A 333 2.78 2.36 20.85
CA HIS A 333 1.51 1.66 20.89
C HIS A 333 1.41 0.64 19.75
N ASN A 334 1.87 1.01 18.55
CA ASN A 334 1.85 0.15 17.37
C ASN A 334 2.73 -1.09 17.57
N TYR A 335 3.90 -0.96 18.20
CA TYR A 335 4.76 -2.10 18.54
C TYR A 335 4.11 -3.06 19.53
N VAL A 336 3.47 -2.51 20.57
CA VAL A 336 2.75 -3.31 21.58
C VAL A 336 1.62 -4.11 20.93
N LEU A 337 0.83 -3.46 20.06
CA LEU A 337 -0.29 -4.10 19.37
C LEU A 337 0.16 -5.15 18.36
N ARG A 338 1.24 -4.88 17.60
CA ARG A 338 1.88 -5.84 16.69
C ARG A 338 2.36 -7.10 17.42
N ALA A 339 2.87 -6.97 18.64
CA ALA A 339 3.32 -8.11 19.44
C ALA A 339 2.14 -8.89 20.08
N ASN A 340 1.13 -8.18 20.59
CA ASN A 340 0.12 -8.80 21.43
C ASN A 340 -1.07 -9.39 20.66
N CYS A 341 -1.44 -8.83 19.50
CA CYS A 341 -2.63 -9.31 18.79
C CYS A 341 -2.57 -10.81 18.44
N PRO A 342 -1.45 -11.34 17.89
CA PRO A 342 -1.36 -12.78 17.59
C PRO A 342 -1.49 -13.66 18.83
N ALA A 343 -0.93 -13.24 19.97
CA ALA A 343 -1.06 -13.97 21.23
C ALA A 343 -2.50 -13.98 21.75
N ILE A 344 -3.21 -12.85 21.66
CA ILE A 344 -4.63 -12.76 21.99
C ILE A 344 -5.45 -13.65 21.05
N ALA A 345 -5.18 -13.59 19.74
CA ALA A 345 -5.88 -14.38 18.75
C ALA A 345 -5.69 -15.89 18.97
N ALA A 346 -4.48 -16.31 19.32
CA ALA A 346 -4.18 -17.69 19.67
C ALA A 346 -4.94 -18.15 20.93
N ASN A 347 -5.01 -17.32 21.97
CA ASN A 347 -5.75 -17.63 23.20
C ASN A 347 -7.27 -17.74 22.96
N LEU A 348 -7.82 -16.96 22.02
CA LEU A 348 -9.23 -17.06 21.63
C LEU A 348 -9.49 -18.30 20.76
N GLY A 349 -8.50 -18.77 19.98
CA GLY A 349 -8.60 -19.93 19.10
C GLY A 349 -9.37 -19.68 17.79
N ASN A 350 -10.39 -18.81 17.82
CA ASN A 350 -11.26 -18.48 16.69
C ASN A 350 -11.06 -17.06 16.14
N ALA A 351 -9.94 -16.39 16.45
CA ALA A 351 -9.71 -15.01 16.06
C ALA A 351 -8.55 -14.81 15.07
N VAL A 352 -8.63 -13.71 14.32
CA VAL A 352 -7.58 -13.13 13.46
C VAL A 352 -7.42 -11.64 13.78
N CYS A 353 -6.32 -11.04 13.33
CA CYS A 353 -5.96 -9.65 13.56
C CYS A 353 -6.12 -8.82 12.28
N ALA A 354 -6.95 -7.78 12.32
CA ALA A 354 -6.92 -6.73 11.30
C ALA A 354 -5.61 -5.92 11.44
N PRO A 355 -5.13 -5.24 10.38
CA PRO A 355 -3.98 -4.35 10.48
C PRO A 355 -4.15 -3.32 11.59
N VAL A 356 -3.06 -3.00 12.28
CA VAL A 356 -3.07 -1.92 13.29
C VAL A 356 -3.46 -0.62 12.59
N ILE A 357 -4.46 0.07 13.14
CA ILE A 357 -4.80 1.46 12.81
C ILE A 357 -3.85 2.34 13.60
N GLU A 358 -2.92 3.01 12.91
CA GLU A 358 -1.76 3.69 13.51
C GLU A 358 -1.98 5.20 13.73
N PHE A 359 -3.20 5.68 13.44
CA PHE A 359 -3.61 7.07 13.57
C PHE A 359 -4.84 7.17 14.48
N VAL A 360 -4.75 7.99 15.53
CA VAL A 360 -5.79 8.18 16.54
C VAL A 360 -5.85 9.65 16.96
N PRO A 361 -6.90 10.11 17.67
CA PRO A 361 -6.91 11.44 18.25
C PRO A 361 -5.85 11.60 19.35
N GLU A 362 -4.94 12.54 19.16
CA GLU A 362 -3.82 12.85 20.09
C GLU A 362 -3.96 14.23 20.76
N GLY A 363 -5.06 14.92 20.50
CA GLY A 363 -5.33 16.30 20.92
C GLY A 363 -5.90 17.14 19.78
N SER A 364 -6.06 18.43 20.03
CA SER A 364 -6.50 19.40 19.01
C SER A 364 -5.32 19.79 18.12
N ILE A 365 -5.52 19.83 16.81
CA ILE A 365 -4.50 20.29 15.84
C ILE A 365 -4.35 21.82 15.93
N GLU A 366 -5.46 22.57 15.99
CA GLU A 366 -5.45 24.04 16.09
C GLU A 366 -6.55 24.56 17.04
N PRO A 367 -6.20 25.32 18.10
CA PRO A 367 -4.85 25.46 18.65
C PRO A 367 -4.33 24.12 19.21
N GLN A 368 -3.01 23.91 19.18
CA GLN A 368 -2.40 22.66 19.64
C GLN A 368 -2.71 22.35 21.12
N SER A 369 -3.26 21.17 21.37
CA SER A 369 -3.55 20.66 22.72
C SER A 369 -3.10 19.21 22.90
N GLY A 370 -2.99 18.73 24.15
CA GLY A 370 -2.57 17.36 24.41
C GLY A 370 -1.16 17.05 23.85
N HIS A 371 -1.06 15.91 23.17
CA HIS A 371 0.18 15.42 22.57
C HIS A 371 0.61 16.20 21.32
N MET A 372 -0.33 16.90 20.66
CA MET A 372 -0.04 17.77 19.50
C MET A 372 0.84 18.98 19.83
N ARG A 373 1.15 19.25 21.10
CA ARG A 373 2.08 20.31 21.51
C ARG A 373 3.56 19.95 21.30
N SER A 374 3.85 18.70 20.99
CA SER A 374 5.22 18.22 20.73
C SER A 374 5.32 17.71 19.30
N PRO A 375 6.43 18.00 18.59
CA PRO A 375 6.65 17.53 17.23
C PRO A 375 6.86 16.01 17.12
#